data_AF-A0A2A2ARV2-F1
#
_entry.id   AF-A0A2A2ARV2-F1
#
_cell.length_a   1.000
_cell.length_b   1.000
_cell.length_c   1.000
_cell.angle_alpha   90.00
_cell.angle_beta   90.00
_cell.angle_gamma   90.00
#
_symmetry.space_group_name_H-M   'P 1'
#
loop_
_entity.id
_entity.type
_entity.pdbx_description
1 polymer ?
#
loop_
_entity_poly.entity_id
_entity_poly.type
_entity_poly.pdbx_seq_one_letter_code
_entity_poly.pdbx_strand_id
1 'polypeptide(L)'
;MAFPSMQPADDAQQTHTLHFHDGSSRTVQVSQREIPYPDGRLIISRTDLQGLITHANEAFVELSGYTREELIGQPHCVLRHPDMPRAAFKDLWDTVAAGKKWHGYVKNLRKDGAHYWVYATAVPNVRNGQIVGYTSVRRKPSRKKIAEMSALYQQWLAAEGSAS
;
A
#
# COMPACT_ATOMS: atom_id res chain seq x y z
N MET A 1 0.90 -5.77 -17.02
CA MET A 1 2.26 -5.22 -16.79
C MET A 1 2.96 -6.11 -15.79
N ALA A 2 4.28 -6.29 -15.91
CA ALA A 2 5.06 -7.02 -14.90
C ALA A 2 5.42 -6.06 -13.75
N PHE A 3 5.23 -6.52 -12.51
CA PHE A 3 5.70 -5.79 -11.33
C PHE A 3 7.23 -5.76 -11.28
N PRO A 4 7.85 -4.73 -10.67
CA PRO A 4 9.29 -4.74 -10.41
C PRO A 4 9.67 -5.92 -9.52
N SER A 5 10.85 -6.47 -9.77
CA SER A 5 11.40 -7.57 -8.98
C SER A 5 11.64 -7.14 -7.53
N MET A 6 11.29 -8.03 -6.60
CA MET A 6 11.70 -7.89 -5.20
C MET A 6 13.19 -8.21 -5.05
N GLN A 7 13.79 -7.77 -3.94
CA GLN A 7 15.13 -8.16 -3.50
C GLN A 7 15.07 -8.63 -2.04
N PRO A 8 14.37 -9.74 -1.76
CA PRO A 8 14.08 -10.17 -0.40
C PRO A 8 15.36 -10.42 0.39
N ALA A 9 15.41 -9.95 1.62
CA ALA A 9 16.51 -10.25 2.54
C ALA A 9 16.37 -11.69 3.09
N ASP A 10 17.43 -12.21 3.71
CA ASP A 10 17.47 -13.60 4.22
C ASP A 10 16.37 -13.93 5.25
N ASP A 11 15.83 -12.90 5.92
CA ASP A 11 14.73 -13.01 6.88
C ASP A 11 13.34 -13.10 6.22
N ALA A 12 13.22 -12.82 4.91
CA ALA A 12 11.97 -12.84 4.16
C ALA A 12 11.62 -14.26 3.66
N GLN A 13 11.30 -15.14 4.60
CA GLN A 13 11.12 -16.58 4.33
C GLN A 13 9.66 -16.96 4.00
N GLN A 14 8.68 -16.12 4.30
CA GLN A 14 7.27 -16.42 4.06
C GLN A 14 6.88 -16.02 2.64
N THR A 15 6.30 -16.95 1.89
CA THR A 15 5.90 -16.71 0.49
C THR A 15 4.38 -16.63 0.38
N HIS A 16 3.87 -15.60 -0.29
CA HIS A 16 2.44 -15.41 -0.53
C HIS A 16 2.17 -15.09 -1.99
N THR A 17 1.05 -15.59 -2.52
CA THR A 17 0.53 -15.17 -3.82
C THR A 17 -0.58 -14.14 -3.63
N LEU A 18 -0.34 -12.92 -4.09
CA LEU A 18 -1.33 -11.85 -4.10
C LEU A 18 -2.13 -11.92 -5.39
N HIS A 19 -3.46 -11.90 -5.27
CA HIS A 19 -4.38 -11.80 -6.40
C HIS A 19 -4.96 -10.38 -6.46
N PHE A 20 -4.94 -9.79 -7.67
CA PHE A 20 -5.42 -8.43 -7.93
C PHE A 20 -6.75 -8.43 -8.69
N HIS A 21 -7.41 -7.28 -8.70
CA HIS A 21 -8.75 -7.13 -9.29
C HIS A 21 -8.78 -7.28 -10.81
N ASP A 22 -7.65 -7.04 -11.47
CA ASP A 22 -7.47 -7.17 -12.92
C ASP A 22 -7.18 -8.63 -13.34
N GLY A 23 -7.26 -9.57 -12.41
CA GLY A 23 -6.95 -10.99 -12.64
C GLY A 23 -5.46 -11.32 -12.58
N SER A 24 -4.58 -10.32 -12.47
CA SER A 24 -3.14 -10.56 -12.31
C SER A 24 -2.83 -11.11 -10.92
N SER A 25 -1.67 -11.75 -10.80
CA SER A 25 -1.13 -12.19 -9.52
C SER A 25 0.35 -11.88 -9.41
N ARG A 26 0.84 -11.82 -8.16
CA ARG A 26 2.26 -11.63 -7.84
C ARG A 26 2.63 -12.46 -6.63
N THR A 27 3.69 -13.25 -6.76
CA THR A 27 4.33 -13.92 -5.63
C THR A 27 5.26 -12.94 -4.92
N VAL A 28 5.13 -12.85 -3.61
CA VAL A 28 5.95 -11.98 -2.75
C VAL A 28 6.56 -12.78 -1.60
N GLN A 29 7.76 -12.40 -1.20
CA GLN A 29 8.44 -12.90 0.00
C GLN A 29 8.40 -11.84 1.08
N VAL A 30 7.97 -12.21 2.28
CA VAL A 30 7.76 -11.29 3.39
C VAL A 30 8.50 -11.73 4.64
N SER A 31 8.95 -10.73 5.43
CA SER A 31 9.52 -10.91 6.76
C SER A 31 8.69 -10.16 7.80
N GLN A 32 8.89 -10.52 9.07
CA GLN A 32 8.25 -9.83 10.20
C GLN A 32 9.01 -8.56 10.61
N ARG A 33 10.09 -8.20 9.92
CA ARG A 33 10.88 -7.00 10.21
C ARG A 33 10.08 -5.76 9.84
N GLU A 34 9.76 -4.94 10.84
CA GLU A 34 9.15 -3.64 10.65
C GLU A 34 10.26 -2.58 10.45
N ILE A 35 10.17 -1.80 9.38
CA ILE A 35 10.96 -0.58 9.19
C ILE A 35 10.13 0.59 9.75
N PRO A 36 10.63 1.29 10.79
CA PRO A 36 9.91 2.41 11.39
C PRO A 36 9.65 3.53 10.39
N TYR A 37 8.49 4.17 10.53
CA TYR A 37 8.18 5.38 9.77
C TYR A 37 9.21 6.48 10.11
N PRO A 38 9.81 7.15 9.12
CA PRO A 38 10.85 8.16 9.35
C PRO A 38 10.28 9.41 10.03
N ASP A 39 10.92 9.85 11.11
CA ASP A 39 10.50 11.04 11.84
C ASP A 39 10.70 12.33 11.03
N GLY A 40 9.78 13.28 11.21
CA GLY A 40 9.85 14.59 10.54
C GLY A 40 9.61 14.57 9.03
N ARG A 41 9.30 13.42 8.42
CA ARG A 41 9.04 13.31 6.97
C ARG A 41 7.57 13.02 6.70
N LEU A 42 7.08 13.53 5.57
CA LEU A 42 5.79 13.14 5.01
C LEU A 42 6.04 12.27 3.79
N ILE A 43 5.27 11.20 3.66
CA ILE A 43 5.29 10.35 2.48
C ILE A 43 4.15 10.77 1.57
N ILE A 44 4.47 11.08 0.32
CA ILE A 44 3.52 11.59 -0.66
C ILE A 44 3.67 10.79 -1.94
N SER A 45 2.54 10.29 -2.45
CA SER A 45 2.47 9.76 -3.81
C SER A 45 1.22 10.27 -4.52
N ARG A 46 1.29 10.34 -5.85
CA ARG A 46 0.12 10.60 -6.69
C ARG A 46 -0.06 9.48 -7.69
N THR A 47 -1.30 9.24 -8.07
CA THR A 47 -1.66 8.29 -9.12
C THR A 47 -2.55 8.93 -10.17
N ASP A 48 -2.64 8.32 -11.34
CA ASP A 48 -3.74 8.55 -12.27
C ASP A 48 -5.03 7.86 -11.78
N LEU A 49 -6.06 7.84 -12.65
CA LEU A 49 -7.36 7.21 -12.40
C LEU A 49 -7.30 5.69 -12.34
N GLN A 50 -6.32 5.08 -12.99
CA GLN A 50 -6.08 3.64 -13.00
C GLN A 50 -5.28 3.19 -11.76
N GLY A 51 -4.81 4.15 -10.95
CA GLY A 51 -3.99 3.87 -9.77
C GLY A 51 -2.51 3.68 -10.08
N LEU A 52 -2.05 4.02 -11.30
CA LEU A 52 -0.64 4.01 -11.65
C LEU A 52 0.06 5.21 -11.01
N ILE A 53 1.20 4.96 -10.37
CA ILE A 53 1.94 6.00 -9.66
C ILE A 53 2.54 6.98 -10.68
N THR A 54 2.12 8.24 -10.59
CA THR A 54 2.62 9.34 -11.43
C THR A 54 3.63 10.21 -10.69
N HIS A 55 3.67 10.12 -9.36
CA HIS A 55 4.61 10.85 -8.53
C HIS A 55 4.91 10.12 -7.23
N ALA A 56 6.17 10.19 -6.82
CA ALA A 56 6.71 9.62 -5.60
C ALA A 56 7.74 10.60 -5.03
N ASN A 57 7.53 11.07 -3.79
CA ASN A 57 8.54 11.88 -3.12
C ASN A 57 9.69 11.00 -2.56
N GLU A 58 10.79 11.63 -2.16
CA GLU A 58 11.98 10.91 -1.68
C GLU A 58 11.69 9.97 -0.51
N ALA A 59 10.89 10.43 0.47
CA ALA A 59 10.51 9.61 1.62
C ALA A 59 9.75 8.34 1.20
N PHE A 60 8.91 8.41 0.16
CA PHE A 60 8.24 7.23 -0.39
C PHE A 60 9.21 6.26 -1.04
N VAL A 61 10.12 6.77 -1.88
CA VAL A 61 11.14 5.97 -2.56
C VAL A 61 11.99 5.23 -1.53
N GLU A 62 12.61 5.96 -0.60
CA GLU A 62 13.47 5.39 0.45
C GLU A 62 12.75 4.37 1.33
N LEU A 63 11.56 4.71 1.84
CA LEU A 63 10.85 3.80 2.75
C LEU A 63 10.32 2.56 2.01
N SER A 64 9.98 2.67 0.72
CA SER A 64 9.55 1.51 -0.07
C SER A 64 10.69 0.52 -0.37
N GLY A 65 11.93 1.01 -0.40
CA GLY A 65 13.09 0.24 -0.86
C GLY A 65 13.18 0.07 -2.38
N TYR A 66 12.21 0.59 -3.14
CA TYR A 66 12.27 0.64 -4.61
C TYR A 66 12.89 1.94 -5.09
N THR A 67 13.47 1.93 -6.28
CA THR A 67 13.88 3.18 -6.94
C THR A 67 12.65 3.92 -7.47
N ARG A 68 12.81 5.20 -7.80
CA ARG A 68 11.71 5.98 -8.38
C ARG A 68 11.31 5.42 -9.74
N GLU A 69 12.27 4.99 -10.53
CA GLU A 69 12.09 4.42 -11.87
C GLU A 69 11.31 3.10 -11.79
N GLU A 70 11.52 2.32 -10.73
CA GLU A 70 10.74 1.11 -10.45
C GLU A 70 9.31 1.42 -9.98
N LEU A 71 9.06 2.58 -9.38
CA LEU A 71 7.73 2.95 -8.85
C LEU A 71 6.86 3.68 -9.88
N ILE A 72 7.44 4.60 -10.66
CA ILE A 72 6.66 5.41 -11.61
C ILE A 72 6.07 4.52 -12.70
N GLY A 73 4.78 4.70 -12.97
CA GLY A 73 4.01 3.89 -13.91
C GLY A 73 3.55 2.54 -13.36
N GLN A 74 3.98 2.14 -12.17
CA GLN A 74 3.47 0.92 -11.53
C GLN A 74 2.16 1.19 -10.78
N PRO A 75 1.26 0.19 -10.70
CA PRO A 75 0.08 0.31 -9.87
C PRO A 75 0.49 0.42 -8.39
N HIS A 76 -0.23 1.25 -7.64
CA HIS A 76 0.05 1.50 -6.22
C HIS A 76 0.08 0.21 -5.37
N CYS A 77 -0.64 -0.82 -5.80
CA CYS A 77 -0.65 -2.14 -5.17
C CYS A 77 0.70 -2.90 -5.24
N VAL A 78 1.73 -2.38 -5.90
CA VAL A 78 3.11 -2.90 -5.84
C VAL A 78 3.64 -3.00 -4.39
N LEU A 79 3.09 -2.20 -3.48
CA LEU A 79 3.43 -2.19 -2.04
C LEU A 79 2.43 -2.97 -1.18
N ARG A 80 1.50 -3.72 -1.79
CA ARG A 80 0.49 -4.45 -1.03
C ARG A 80 1.15 -5.53 -0.19
N HIS A 81 0.89 -5.48 1.12
CA HIS A 81 1.26 -6.54 2.04
C HIS A 81 0.16 -7.62 2.07
N PRO A 82 0.49 -8.92 2.18
CA PRO A 82 -0.51 -9.99 2.31
C PRO A 82 -1.44 -9.83 3.53
N ASP A 83 -0.92 -9.33 4.64
CA ASP A 83 -1.72 -9.00 5.83
C ASP A 83 -2.75 -7.86 5.66
N MET A 84 -2.87 -7.24 4.48
CA MET A 84 -3.91 -6.26 4.22
C MET A 84 -5.14 -6.90 3.57
N PRO A 85 -6.31 -6.91 4.25
CA PRO A 85 -7.54 -7.51 3.72
C PRO A 85 -7.98 -6.86 2.41
N ARG A 86 -8.62 -7.64 1.54
CA ARG A 86 -9.21 -7.12 0.29
C ARG A 86 -10.25 -6.04 0.58
N ALA A 87 -11.03 -6.21 1.64
CA ALA A 87 -12.06 -5.25 2.05
C ALA A 87 -11.49 -3.84 2.33
N ALA A 88 -10.30 -3.74 2.94
CA ALA A 88 -9.68 -2.45 3.25
C ALA A 88 -9.30 -1.67 1.97
N PHE A 89 -8.81 -2.36 0.94
CA PHE A 89 -8.51 -1.72 -0.34
C PHE A 89 -9.78 -1.40 -1.13
N LYS A 90 -10.80 -2.25 -1.04
CA LYS A 90 -12.10 -1.96 -1.67
C LYS A 90 -12.68 -0.66 -1.12
N ASP A 91 -12.68 -0.49 0.20
CA ASP A 91 -13.15 0.73 0.87
C ASP A 91 -12.36 1.98 0.44
N LEU A 92 -11.03 1.87 0.33
CA LEU A 92 -10.19 2.94 -0.22
C LEU A 92 -10.66 3.37 -1.62
N TRP A 93 -10.74 2.42 -2.56
CA TRP A 93 -11.04 2.73 -3.95
C TRP A 93 -12.47 3.23 -4.15
N ASP A 94 -13.46 2.60 -3.50
CA ASP A 94 -14.85 3.04 -3.53
C ASP A 94 -14.98 4.47 -3.00
N THR A 95 -14.28 4.81 -1.92
CA THR A 95 -14.32 6.14 -1.31
C THR A 95 -13.73 7.21 -2.21
N VAL A 96 -12.53 7.00 -2.74
CA VAL A 96 -11.86 8.02 -3.56
C VAL A 96 -12.51 8.17 -4.94
N ALA A 97 -13.02 7.08 -5.52
CA ALA A 97 -13.78 7.11 -6.77
C ALA A 97 -15.11 7.87 -6.62
N ALA A 98 -15.73 7.82 -5.43
CA ALA A 98 -16.91 8.62 -5.10
C ALA A 98 -16.59 10.10 -4.82
N GLY A 99 -15.37 10.57 -5.08
CA GLY A 99 -14.96 11.95 -4.85
C GLY A 99 -14.75 12.29 -3.37
N LYS A 100 -14.68 11.29 -2.48
CA LYS A 100 -14.53 11.49 -1.04
C LYS A 100 -13.09 11.27 -0.58
N LYS A 101 -12.76 11.87 0.56
CA LYS A 101 -11.49 11.65 1.23
C LYS A 101 -11.52 10.35 2.01
N TRP A 102 -10.50 9.52 1.84
CA TRP A 102 -10.32 8.28 2.57
C TRP A 102 -9.20 8.40 3.62
N HIS A 103 -9.33 7.69 4.73
CA HIS A 103 -8.25 7.52 5.71
C HIS A 103 -8.18 6.09 6.22
N GLY A 104 -6.97 5.61 6.49
CA GLY A 104 -6.80 4.28 7.06
C GLY A 104 -5.37 3.96 7.45
N TYR A 105 -5.22 2.91 8.25
CA TYR A 105 -3.92 2.32 8.57
C TYR A 105 -3.56 1.30 7.50
N VAL A 106 -2.36 1.41 6.94
CA VAL A 106 -1.92 0.51 5.87
C VAL A 106 -0.57 -0.07 6.22
N LYS A 107 -0.48 -1.41 6.20
CA LYS A 107 0.77 -2.16 6.19
C LYS A 107 1.26 -2.26 4.75
N ASN A 108 2.41 -1.68 4.47
CA ASN A 108 3.01 -1.71 3.14
C ASN A 108 4.21 -2.66 3.13
N LEU A 109 4.34 -3.40 2.04
CA LEU A 109 5.46 -4.29 1.75
C LEU A 109 6.60 -3.49 1.11
N ARG A 110 7.84 -3.72 1.57
CA ARG A 110 9.05 -3.17 0.98
C ARG A 110 9.66 -4.12 -0.04
N LYS A 111 10.54 -3.59 -0.88
CA LYS A 111 11.30 -4.37 -1.87
C LYS A 111 12.05 -5.55 -1.26
N ASP A 112 12.56 -5.41 -0.04
CA ASP A 112 13.35 -6.42 0.67
C ASP A 112 12.52 -7.41 1.51
N GLY A 113 11.19 -7.38 1.38
CA GLY A 113 10.28 -8.25 2.13
C GLY A 113 9.93 -7.76 3.52
N ALA A 114 10.64 -6.77 4.07
CA ALA A 114 10.23 -6.10 5.31
C ALA A 114 8.94 -5.28 5.08
N HIS A 115 8.38 -4.74 6.15
CA HIS A 115 7.14 -3.95 6.06
C HIS A 115 7.24 -2.63 6.82
N TYR A 116 6.33 -1.71 6.53
CA TYR A 116 6.16 -0.48 7.30
C TYR A 116 4.69 -0.09 7.39
N TRP A 117 4.33 0.56 8.50
CA TRP A 117 2.98 1.06 8.72
C TRP A 117 2.88 2.55 8.42
N VAL A 118 1.73 2.95 7.90
CA VAL A 118 1.37 4.35 7.70
C VAL A 118 -0.06 4.61 8.16
N TYR A 119 -0.34 5.84 8.58
CA TYR A 119 -1.70 6.36 8.54
C TYR A 119 -1.85 7.20 7.27
N ALA A 120 -2.60 6.67 6.31
CA ALA A 120 -2.78 7.24 4.99
C ALA A 120 -4.04 8.11 4.94
N THR A 121 -3.95 9.20 4.20
CA THR A 121 -5.06 10.05 3.76
C THR A 121 -5.01 10.10 2.25
N ALA A 122 -6.04 9.61 1.57
CA ALA A 122 -6.15 9.66 0.11
C ALA A 122 -7.26 10.63 -0.30
N VAL A 123 -6.97 11.49 -1.26
CA VAL A 123 -7.90 12.48 -1.79
C VAL A 123 -7.96 12.43 -3.31
N PRO A 124 -9.14 12.61 -3.92
CA PRO A 124 -9.25 12.80 -5.37
C PRO A 124 -8.66 14.16 -5.78
N ASN A 125 -7.92 14.16 -6.87
CA ASN A 125 -7.46 15.37 -7.53
C ASN A 125 -8.51 15.77 -8.58
N VAL A 126 -9.08 16.96 -8.46
CA VAL A 126 -10.14 17.43 -9.36
C VAL A 126 -9.60 18.53 -10.28
N ARG A 127 -9.86 18.40 -11.58
CA ARG A 127 -9.59 19.42 -12.60
C ARG A 127 -10.85 19.61 -13.45
N ASN A 128 -11.30 20.85 -13.60
CA ASN A 128 -12.52 21.18 -14.37
C ASN A 128 -13.76 20.37 -13.94
N GLY A 129 -13.92 20.14 -12.63
CA GLY A 129 -15.04 19.35 -12.08
C GLY A 129 -14.94 17.84 -12.26
N GLN A 130 -13.86 17.33 -12.86
CA GLN A 130 -13.63 15.89 -13.06
C GLN A 130 -12.44 15.41 -12.22
N ILE A 131 -12.55 14.20 -11.68
CA ILE A 131 -11.42 13.55 -11.01
C ILE A 131 -10.40 13.16 -12.09
N VAL A 132 -9.13 13.49 -11.87
CA VAL A 132 -8.02 13.21 -12.79
C VAL A 132 -6.96 12.28 -12.20
N GLY A 133 -7.14 11.86 -10.95
CA GLY A 133 -6.23 10.98 -10.23
C GLY A 133 -6.37 11.15 -8.73
N TYR A 134 -5.42 10.60 -7.98
CA TYR A 134 -5.49 10.59 -6.51
C TYR A 134 -4.17 11.02 -5.90
N THR A 135 -4.22 11.73 -4.77
CA THR A 135 -3.05 12.05 -3.95
C THR A 135 -3.17 11.35 -2.62
N SER A 136 -2.12 10.64 -2.20
CA SER A 136 -2.02 10.03 -0.89
C SER A 136 -0.93 10.72 -0.08
N VAL A 137 -1.30 11.25 1.08
CA VAL A 137 -0.39 11.77 2.11
C VAL A 137 -0.41 10.81 3.28
N ARG A 138 0.76 10.43 3.77
CA ARG A 138 0.92 9.46 4.85
C ARG A 138 1.74 10.07 5.95
N ARG A 139 1.33 9.84 7.19
CA ARG A 139 2.02 10.28 8.41
C ARG A 139 2.38 9.10 9.30
N LYS A 140 3.22 9.37 10.30
CA LYS A 140 3.59 8.41 11.34
C LYS A 140 2.32 7.84 12.00
N PRO A 141 2.14 6.51 11.98
CA PRO A 141 1.02 5.86 12.65
C PRO A 141 1.24 5.78 14.17
N SER A 142 0.14 5.72 14.93
CA SER A 142 0.21 5.42 16.37
C SER A 142 0.52 3.93 16.59
N ARG A 143 1.49 3.61 17.48
CA ARG A 143 1.81 2.22 17.86
C ARG A 143 0.61 1.48 18.43
N LYS A 144 -0.17 2.16 19.28
CA LYS A 144 -1.41 1.59 19.85
C LYS A 144 -2.39 1.20 18.75
N LYS A 145 -2.61 2.10 17.78
CA LYS A 145 -3.52 1.83 16.66
C LYS A 145 -2.99 0.78 15.69
N ILE A 146 -1.68 0.69 15.48
CA ILE A 146 -1.10 -0.41 14.69
C ILE A 146 -1.47 -1.76 15.32
N ALA A 147 -1.30 -1.92 16.64
CA ALA A 147 -1.65 -3.18 17.31
C ALA A 147 -3.14 -3.51 17.17
N GLU A 148 -4.02 -2.54 17.39
CA GLU A 148 -5.47 -2.71 17.22
C GLU A 148 -5.84 -3.09 15.77
N MET A 149 -5.31 -2.37 14.78
CA MET A 149 -5.60 -2.61 13.37
C MET A 149 -5.01 -3.92 12.87
N SER A 150 -3.83 -4.32 13.36
CA SER A 150 -3.23 -5.61 13.04
C SER A 150 -4.12 -6.77 13.50
N ALA A 151 -4.68 -6.69 14.72
CA ALA A 151 -5.61 -7.69 15.23
C ALA A 151 -6.92 -7.72 14.43
N LEU A 152 -7.47 -6.54 14.07
CA LEU A 152 -8.68 -6.44 13.26
C LEU A 152 -8.48 -7.02 11.85
N TYR A 153 -7.35 -6.71 11.19
CA TYR A 153 -7.05 -7.20 9.86
C TYR A 153 -6.82 -8.71 9.82
N GLN A 154 -6.24 -9.30 10.87
CA GLN A 154 -6.15 -10.76 11.02
C GLN A 154 -7.55 -11.40 11.05
N GLN A 155 -8.51 -10.81 11.78
CA GLN A 155 -9.89 -11.30 11.81
C GLN A 155 -10.56 -11.19 10.43
N TRP A 156 -10.35 -10.08 9.72
CA TRP A 156 -10.91 -9.90 8.38
C TRP A 156 -10.32 -10.87 7.37
N LEU A 157 -9.01 -11.13 7.42
CA LEU A 157 -8.36 -12.12 6.57
C LEU A 157 -8.88 -13.54 6.84
N ALA A 158 -9.06 -13.91 8.11
CA ALA A 158 -9.65 -15.19 8.47
C ALA A 158 -11.07 -15.32 7.91
N ALA A 159 -11.87 -14.26 7.97
CA ALA A 159 -13.20 -14.21 7.38
C ALA A 159 -13.18 -14.32 5.85
N GLU A 160 -12.27 -13.61 5.17
CA GLU A 160 -12.09 -13.67 3.71
C GLU A 160 -11.67 -15.09 3.25
N GLY A 161 -10.74 -15.73 3.97
CA GLY A 161 -10.31 -17.10 3.68
C GLY A 161 -11.36 -18.16 3.96
N SER A 162 -12.25 -17.94 4.94
CA SER A 162 -13.38 -18.82 5.22
C SER A 162 -14.57 -18.68 4.24
N ALA A 163 -14.56 -17.60 3.44
CA ALA A 163 -15.60 -17.29 2.46
C ALA A 163 -15.21 -17.67 1.02
N SER A 164 -14.12 -18.44 0.85
CA SER A 164 -13.55 -18.88 -0.43
C SER A 164 -13.80 -20.35 -0.69
#